data_AF-A0A0T6Y7L0-F1
#
_entry.id   AF-A0A0T6Y7L0-F1
#
_cell.length_a   1.000
_cell.length_b   1.000
_cell.length_c   1.000
_cell.angle_alpha   90.00
_cell.angle_beta   90.00
_cell.angle_gamma   90.00
#
_symmetry.space_group_name_H-M   'P 1'
#
loop_
_entity.id
_entity.type
_entity.pdbx_description
1 polymer ?
#
loop_
_entity_poly.entity_id
_entity_poly.type
_entity_poly.pdbx_seq_one_letter_code
_entity_poly.pdbx_strand_id
1 'polypeptide(L)'
;MTSISPSLLAFGRNADTIPPKHLGTRYATDGRFLREPGNTVVSHVTAGSPSETAVLAVRERLMAMPEAGQFAFTHPSSLHMTIFQGIIEYRRRLPNWPVDMALDTPIDVMTEHYCARLRHFAPLQPFRARVTEITPTGLALEGDSVADRACLKAWRDAFAEVFGYRHPDHDDYAFHITFAYVIDWLDDAALPRWQEMLSEQLACLRERAPVIELDPPAFCSFEDMNHFEELIVFSDRSAITASN
;
A
#
# COMPACT_ATOMS: atom_id res chain seq x y z
N MET A 1 31.25 -9.68 5.36
CA MET A 1 30.53 -8.63 4.63
C MET A 1 29.10 -9.11 4.46
N THR A 2 28.12 -8.38 4.96
CA THR A 2 26.70 -8.70 4.77
C THR A 2 26.37 -8.55 3.28
N SER A 3 25.80 -9.57 2.65
CA SER A 3 25.33 -9.46 1.26
C SER A 3 24.14 -8.51 1.21
N ILE A 4 24.18 -7.53 0.31
CA ILE A 4 23.06 -6.60 0.08
C ILE A 4 22.00 -7.33 -0.74
N SER A 5 20.73 -7.25 -0.33
CA SER A 5 19.62 -7.87 -1.05
C SER A 5 19.37 -7.18 -2.39
N PRO A 6 18.89 -7.92 -3.42
CA PRO A 6 18.52 -7.30 -4.70
C PRO A 6 17.48 -6.19 -4.57
N SER A 7 16.53 -6.35 -3.65
CA SER A 7 15.51 -5.36 -3.32
C SER A 7 16.10 -4.05 -2.79
N LEU A 8 17.15 -4.12 -1.96
CA LEU A 8 17.83 -2.93 -1.43
C LEU A 8 18.78 -2.31 -2.47
N LEU A 9 19.44 -3.14 -3.29
CA LEU A 9 20.30 -2.64 -4.38
C LEU A 9 19.54 -1.72 -5.33
N ALA A 10 18.24 -1.95 -5.56
CA ALA A 10 17.40 -1.11 -6.40
C ALA A 10 17.22 0.34 -5.87
N PHE A 11 17.59 0.62 -4.61
CA PHE A 11 17.55 1.96 -4.03
C PHE A 11 18.90 2.68 -4.07
N GLY A 12 19.97 2.00 -4.52
CA GLY A 12 21.29 2.58 -4.65
C GLY A 12 21.41 3.48 -5.88
N ARG A 13 22.17 4.57 -5.76
CA ARG A 13 22.40 5.54 -6.85
C ARG A 13 23.04 4.92 -8.10
N ASN A 14 23.78 3.81 -7.97
CA ASN A 14 24.28 3.07 -9.13
C ASN A 14 23.20 2.29 -9.89
N ALA A 15 22.09 1.94 -9.23
CA ALA A 15 21.00 1.19 -9.85
C ALA A 15 20.02 2.10 -10.61
N ASP A 16 19.79 3.31 -10.10
CA ASP A 16 18.94 4.29 -10.76
C ASP A 16 19.51 5.71 -10.63
N THR A 17 19.58 6.40 -11.76
CA THR A 17 20.04 7.80 -11.86
C THR A 17 18.93 8.73 -12.35
N ILE A 18 17.77 8.17 -12.69
CA ILE A 18 16.59 8.91 -13.11
C ILE A 18 15.86 9.35 -11.83
N PRO A 19 15.33 10.58 -11.76
CA PRO A 19 14.53 11.00 -10.63
C PRO A 19 13.37 10.03 -10.36
N PRO A 20 13.01 9.76 -9.08
CA PRO A 20 11.89 8.89 -8.75
C PRO A 20 10.61 9.30 -9.49
N LYS A 21 9.96 8.32 -10.12
CA LYS A 21 8.81 8.52 -11.03
C LYS A 21 7.69 9.43 -10.49
N HIS A 22 7.47 9.41 -9.18
CA HIS A 22 6.37 10.10 -8.52
C HIS A 22 6.74 11.47 -7.93
N LEU A 23 8.02 11.85 -8.01
CA LEU A 23 8.50 13.15 -7.56
C LEU A 23 7.89 14.27 -8.41
N GLY A 24 7.34 15.28 -7.74
CA GLY A 24 6.66 16.42 -8.37
C GLY A 24 5.21 16.16 -8.77
N THR A 25 4.70 14.92 -8.65
CA THR A 25 3.29 14.58 -8.90
C THR A 25 2.59 14.10 -7.63
N ARG A 26 3.18 13.13 -6.92
CA ARG A 26 2.64 12.59 -5.66
C ARG A 26 3.18 13.29 -4.42
N TYR A 27 4.44 13.72 -4.46
CA TYR A 27 5.11 14.43 -3.37
C TYR A 27 6.13 15.41 -3.92
N ALA A 28 6.39 16.47 -3.16
CA ALA A 28 7.42 17.45 -3.45
C ALA A 28 8.79 17.02 -2.91
N THR A 29 9.84 17.76 -3.27
CA THR A 29 11.22 17.51 -2.83
C THR A 29 11.44 17.71 -1.33
N ASP A 30 10.51 18.38 -0.65
CA ASP A 30 10.49 18.53 0.82
C ASP A 30 9.76 17.37 1.52
N GLY A 31 9.31 16.36 0.77
CA GLY A 31 8.58 15.20 1.28
C GLY A 31 7.10 15.43 1.54
N ARG A 32 6.56 16.64 1.26
CA ARG A 32 5.13 16.91 1.40
C ARG A 32 4.34 16.25 0.28
N PHE A 33 3.32 15.47 0.63
CA PHE A 33 2.39 14.92 -0.35
C PHE A 33 1.60 16.02 -1.07
N LEU A 34 1.42 15.81 -2.36
CA LEU A 34 0.67 16.67 -3.26
C LEU A 34 -0.70 16.04 -3.52
N ARG A 35 -1.66 16.89 -3.90
CA ARG A 35 -3.00 16.45 -4.25
C ARG A 35 -2.97 15.53 -5.47
N GLU A 36 -3.35 14.28 -5.28
CA GLU A 36 -3.43 13.23 -6.28
C GLU A 36 -4.67 12.36 -5.97
N PRO A 37 -5.89 12.90 -6.18
CA PRO A 37 -7.10 12.27 -5.69
C PRO A 37 -7.41 10.97 -6.42
N GLY A 38 -8.02 10.03 -5.72
CA GLY A 38 -8.41 8.74 -6.28
C GLY A 38 -9.30 7.93 -5.35
N ASN A 39 -9.51 6.68 -5.74
CA ASN A 39 -10.16 5.68 -4.92
C ASN A 39 -9.44 4.34 -5.02
N THR A 40 -9.67 3.46 -4.06
CA THR A 40 -8.92 2.20 -3.94
C THR A 40 -9.66 1.22 -3.04
N VAL A 41 -9.27 -0.05 -3.06
CA VAL A 41 -9.67 -1.01 -2.03
C VAL A 41 -8.45 -1.41 -1.21
N VAL A 42 -8.49 -1.11 0.09
CA VAL A 42 -7.36 -1.30 1.02
C VAL A 42 -7.81 -2.02 2.28
N SER A 43 -6.87 -2.65 2.96
CA SER A 43 -7.02 -3.09 4.35
C SER A 43 -6.06 -2.28 5.22
N HIS A 44 -6.59 -1.49 6.13
CA HIS A 44 -5.78 -0.72 7.08
C HIS A 44 -5.08 -1.66 8.07
N VAL A 45 -3.91 -1.25 8.57
CA VAL A 45 -3.33 -1.90 9.76
C VAL A 45 -4.26 -1.60 10.93
N THR A 46 -4.75 -2.64 11.60
CA THR A 46 -5.78 -2.49 12.64
C THR A 46 -5.29 -1.59 13.77
N ALA A 47 -5.94 -0.45 13.96
CA ALA A 47 -5.56 0.54 14.97
C ALA A 47 -5.64 -0.02 16.39
N GLY A 48 -4.64 0.29 17.21
CA GLY A 48 -4.49 -0.20 18.60
C GLY A 48 -4.06 -1.67 18.71
N SER A 49 -3.81 -2.36 17.60
CA SER A 49 -3.37 -3.75 17.62
C SER A 49 -1.89 -3.90 18.02
N PRO A 50 -1.49 -5.07 18.56
CA PRO A 50 -0.08 -5.42 18.69
C PRO A 50 0.69 -5.32 17.37
N SER A 51 0.04 -5.66 16.25
CA SER A 51 0.62 -5.52 14.91
C SER A 51 0.93 -4.06 14.56
N GLU A 52 0.01 -3.12 14.80
CA GLU A 52 0.25 -1.69 14.58
C GLU A 52 1.47 -1.22 15.38
N THR A 53 1.55 -1.58 16.66
CA THR A 53 2.67 -1.22 17.52
C THR A 53 4.00 -1.75 16.99
N ALA A 54 4.02 -2.98 16.46
CA ALA A 54 5.22 -3.58 15.87
C ALA A 54 5.60 -2.91 14.54
N VAL A 55 4.63 -2.65 13.66
CA VAL A 55 4.80 -1.98 12.36
C VAL A 55 5.31 -0.55 12.54
N LEU A 56 4.73 0.21 13.47
CA LEU A 56 5.18 1.56 13.79
C LEU A 56 6.59 1.57 14.37
N ALA A 57 6.95 0.60 15.21
CA ALA A 57 8.32 0.50 15.72
C ALA A 57 9.36 0.31 14.59
N VAL A 58 9.04 -0.49 13.58
CA VAL A 58 9.90 -0.62 12.38
C VAL A 58 9.97 0.71 11.63
N ARG A 59 8.82 1.35 11.37
CA ARG A 59 8.76 2.65 10.67
C ARG A 59 9.61 3.71 11.37
N GLU A 60 9.56 3.79 12.70
CA GLU A 60 10.39 4.70 13.49
C GLU A 60 11.90 4.41 13.33
N ARG A 61 12.29 3.14 13.19
CA ARG A 61 13.70 2.80 12.89
C ARG A 61 14.16 3.27 11.53
N LEU A 62 13.29 3.20 10.51
CA LEU A 62 13.60 3.76 9.20
C LEU A 62 13.73 5.29 9.26
N MET A 63 12.82 5.96 9.97
CA MET A 63 12.87 7.42 10.16
C MET A 63 14.08 7.89 10.96
N ALA A 64 14.67 7.04 11.79
CA ALA A 64 15.88 7.32 12.55
C ALA A 64 17.18 7.14 11.73
N MET A 65 17.10 6.64 10.49
CA MET A 65 18.28 6.51 9.62
C MET A 65 18.78 7.90 9.18
N PRO A 66 20.10 8.13 9.11
CA PRO A 66 20.70 9.35 8.55
C PRO A 66 20.12 9.79 7.20
N GLU A 67 19.76 8.82 6.34
CA GLU A 67 19.19 9.08 5.01
C GLU A 67 17.67 9.27 5.00
N ALA A 68 16.99 9.33 6.16
CA ALA A 68 15.52 9.44 6.20
C ALA A 68 14.98 10.66 5.44
N GLY A 69 15.74 11.76 5.35
CA GLY A 69 15.39 12.93 4.53
C GLY A 69 15.34 12.68 3.01
N GLN A 70 15.81 11.52 2.54
CA GLN A 70 15.69 11.07 1.16
C GLN A 70 14.37 10.35 0.89
N PHE A 71 13.45 10.32 1.86
CA PHE A 71 12.16 9.66 1.75
C PHE A 71 11.00 10.55 2.23
N ALA A 72 9.88 10.48 1.52
CA ALA A 72 8.61 11.09 1.92
C ALA A 72 7.77 10.07 2.69
N PHE A 73 7.75 10.16 4.02
CA PHE A 73 7.02 9.23 4.89
C PHE A 73 5.52 9.56 4.96
N THR A 74 4.68 8.55 4.74
CA THR A 74 3.22 8.64 4.90
C THR A 74 2.83 8.82 6.37
N HIS A 75 1.63 9.34 6.63
CA HIS A 75 1.12 9.47 7.99
C HIS A 75 0.87 8.08 8.63
N PRO A 76 1.17 7.85 9.92
CA PRO A 76 1.00 6.53 10.54
C PRO A 76 -0.43 5.97 10.48
N SER A 77 -1.46 6.83 10.53
CA SER A 77 -2.86 6.37 10.38
C SER A 77 -3.21 5.94 8.96
N SER A 78 -2.37 6.26 7.97
CA SER A 78 -2.60 5.91 6.56
C SER A 78 -2.01 4.55 6.21
N LEU A 79 -1.40 3.82 7.15
CA LEU A 79 -0.76 2.54 6.88
C LEU A 79 -1.81 1.49 6.51
N HIS A 80 -1.69 0.96 5.30
CA HIS A 80 -2.61 0.00 4.73
C HIS A 80 -1.89 -0.93 3.74
N MET A 81 -2.49 -2.10 3.49
CA MET A 81 -2.18 -2.96 2.37
C MET A 81 -3.23 -2.76 1.28
N THR A 82 -2.81 -2.36 0.08
CA THR A 82 -3.75 -2.27 -1.06
C THR A 82 -4.15 -3.67 -1.52
N ILE A 83 -5.46 -3.92 -1.60
CA ILE A 83 -6.03 -5.16 -2.12
C ILE A 83 -6.26 -5.03 -3.62
N PHE A 84 -6.90 -3.93 -4.05
CA PHE A 84 -7.14 -3.63 -5.45
C PHE A 84 -6.97 -2.13 -5.71
N GLN A 85 -6.21 -1.78 -6.75
CA GLN A 85 -6.00 -0.39 -7.13
C GLN A 85 -7.23 0.13 -7.88
N GLY A 86 -7.91 1.11 -7.30
CA GLY A 86 -8.96 1.87 -7.97
C GLY A 86 -8.35 2.87 -8.98
N ILE A 87 -9.08 3.94 -9.25
CA ILE A 87 -8.60 4.99 -10.16
C ILE A 87 -7.83 6.07 -9.41
N ILE A 88 -6.95 6.79 -10.12
CA ILE A 88 -6.18 7.89 -9.55
C ILE A 88 -5.96 9.00 -10.59
N GLU A 89 -5.97 10.24 -10.11
CA GLU A 89 -5.58 11.40 -10.90
C GLU A 89 -4.17 11.21 -11.49
N TYR A 90 -3.92 11.77 -12.68
CA TYR A 90 -2.68 11.57 -13.45
C TYR A 90 -2.41 10.15 -13.97
N ARG A 91 -3.32 9.18 -13.80
CA ARG A 91 -3.30 7.88 -14.50
C ARG A 91 -4.60 7.56 -15.25
N ARG A 92 -5.17 8.56 -15.91
CA ARG A 92 -6.40 8.48 -16.72
C ARG A 92 -6.17 7.80 -18.07
N ARG A 93 -5.88 6.48 -18.07
CA ARG A 93 -5.63 5.70 -19.29
C ARG A 93 -5.88 4.21 -19.09
N LEU A 94 -6.29 3.53 -20.16
CA LEU A 94 -6.37 2.07 -20.18
C LEU A 94 -4.98 1.43 -19.98
N PRO A 95 -4.89 0.25 -19.34
CA PRO A 95 -5.96 -0.50 -18.69
C PRO A 95 -6.13 -0.15 -17.18
N ASN A 96 -5.83 1.10 -16.78
CA ASN A 96 -5.98 1.59 -15.39
C ASN A 96 -7.27 2.40 -15.18
N TRP A 97 -8.20 2.28 -16.12
CA TRP A 97 -9.47 3.00 -16.17
C TRP A 97 -10.48 2.08 -16.86
N PRO A 98 -11.77 2.07 -16.46
CA PRO A 98 -12.76 1.23 -17.10
C PRO A 98 -13.09 1.71 -18.51
N VAL A 99 -13.28 0.77 -19.45
CA VAL A 99 -13.46 1.08 -20.88
C VAL A 99 -14.79 1.77 -21.21
N ASP A 100 -15.77 1.66 -20.32
CA ASP A 100 -17.13 2.20 -20.44
C ASP A 100 -17.28 3.60 -19.81
N MET A 101 -16.21 4.18 -19.25
CA MET A 101 -16.21 5.55 -18.71
C MET A 101 -15.22 6.44 -19.47
N ALA A 102 -15.60 7.70 -19.72
CA ALA A 102 -14.71 8.67 -20.35
C ALA A 102 -13.48 8.96 -19.45
N LEU A 103 -12.30 9.11 -20.05
CA LEU A 103 -11.04 9.28 -19.32
C LEU A 103 -10.99 10.59 -18.51
N ASP A 104 -11.75 11.59 -18.92
CA ASP A 104 -11.89 12.89 -18.26
C ASP A 104 -13.02 12.94 -17.22
N THR A 105 -13.70 11.80 -16.95
CA THR A 105 -14.74 11.75 -15.91
C THR A 105 -14.13 12.16 -14.56
N PRO A 106 -14.73 13.12 -13.83
CA PRO A 106 -14.24 13.55 -12.52
C PRO A 106 -14.06 12.40 -11.51
N ILE A 107 -13.06 12.51 -10.61
CA ILE A 107 -12.73 11.44 -9.64
C ILE A 107 -13.89 11.15 -8.67
N ASP A 108 -14.59 12.20 -8.24
CA ASP A 108 -15.77 12.12 -7.38
C ASP A 108 -16.91 11.36 -8.09
N VAL A 109 -17.20 11.68 -9.34
CA VAL A 109 -18.21 10.97 -10.16
C VAL A 109 -17.84 9.49 -10.35
N MET A 110 -16.56 9.19 -10.58
CA MET A 110 -16.07 7.81 -10.65
C MET A 110 -16.19 7.07 -9.31
N THR A 111 -15.96 7.78 -8.20
CA THR A 111 -16.10 7.24 -6.85
C THR A 111 -17.55 6.92 -6.52
N GLU A 112 -18.48 7.83 -6.84
CA GLU A 112 -19.93 7.59 -6.72
C GLU A 112 -20.39 6.40 -7.56
N HIS A 113 -19.89 6.29 -8.80
CA HIS A 113 -20.14 5.14 -9.67
C HIS A 113 -19.71 3.82 -9.02
N TYR A 114 -18.50 3.75 -8.46
CA TYR A 114 -18.03 2.55 -7.78
C TYR A 114 -18.76 2.27 -6.47
N CYS A 115 -19.12 3.29 -5.68
CA CYS A 115 -19.99 3.12 -4.52
C CYS A 115 -21.32 2.46 -4.90
N ALA A 116 -21.94 2.86 -6.01
CA ALA A 116 -23.18 2.25 -6.49
C ALA A 116 -22.97 0.78 -6.91
N ARG A 117 -21.88 0.45 -7.60
CA ARG A 117 -21.56 -0.92 -8.03
C ARG A 117 -21.17 -1.85 -6.87
N LEU A 118 -20.48 -1.32 -5.87
CA LEU A 118 -19.97 -2.08 -4.72
C LEU A 118 -20.97 -2.20 -3.57
N ARG A 119 -22.09 -1.45 -3.58
CA ARG A 119 -23.10 -1.44 -2.50
C ARG A 119 -23.60 -2.83 -2.09
N HIS A 120 -23.69 -3.76 -3.04
CA HIS A 120 -24.17 -5.13 -2.82
C HIS A 120 -23.08 -6.17 -3.03
N PHE A 121 -21.81 -5.75 -3.03
CA PHE A 121 -20.68 -6.67 -3.12
C PHE A 121 -20.67 -7.58 -1.90
N ALA A 122 -20.72 -8.89 -2.13
CA ALA A 122 -20.64 -9.88 -1.07
C ALA A 122 -19.18 -9.99 -0.59
N PRO A 123 -18.91 -9.85 0.71
CA PRO A 123 -17.58 -10.14 1.26
C PRO A 123 -17.15 -11.57 0.90
N LEU A 124 -15.86 -11.73 0.61
CA LEU A 124 -15.25 -13.05 0.41
C LEU A 124 -14.61 -13.52 1.72
N GLN A 125 -14.05 -14.73 1.69
CA GLN A 125 -13.36 -15.29 2.85
C GLN A 125 -12.24 -14.36 3.34
N PRO A 126 -12.07 -14.22 4.67
CA PRO A 126 -10.97 -13.45 5.23
C PRO A 126 -9.62 -14.07 4.87
N PHE A 127 -8.58 -13.25 4.84
CA PHE A 127 -7.20 -13.67 4.59
C PHE A 127 -6.30 -13.23 5.74
N ARG A 128 -5.17 -13.91 5.88
CA ARG A 128 -4.06 -13.54 6.76
C ARG A 128 -2.85 -13.15 5.92
N ALA A 129 -2.18 -12.07 6.28
CA ALA A 129 -0.99 -11.60 5.59
C ALA A 129 0.24 -11.60 6.52
N ARG A 130 1.39 -12.03 6.01
CA ARG A 130 2.66 -12.04 6.75
C ARG A 130 3.72 -11.25 6.01
N VAL A 131 4.68 -10.70 6.75
CA VAL A 131 5.82 -9.98 6.16
C VAL A 131 6.85 -10.94 5.55
N THR A 132 7.21 -10.69 4.30
CA THR A 132 8.26 -11.43 3.58
C THR A 132 9.59 -10.70 3.61
N GLU A 133 9.54 -9.36 3.57
CA GLU A 133 10.71 -8.49 3.49
C GLU A 133 10.37 -7.08 4.03
N ILE A 134 11.40 -6.37 4.51
CA ILE A 134 11.34 -4.93 4.79
C ILE A 134 12.25 -4.24 3.79
N THR A 135 11.74 -3.23 3.11
CA THR A 135 12.48 -2.38 2.17
C THR A 135 12.59 -0.96 2.73
N PRO A 136 13.41 -0.08 2.15
CA PRO A 136 13.43 1.33 2.53
C PRO A 136 12.08 2.06 2.43
N THR A 137 11.12 1.51 1.66
CA THR A 137 9.80 2.13 1.44
C THR A 137 8.68 1.46 2.21
N GLY A 138 8.92 0.34 2.92
CA GLY A 138 7.89 -0.30 3.73
C GLY A 138 8.06 -1.80 3.89
N LEU A 139 6.92 -2.50 3.92
CA LEU A 139 6.84 -3.94 4.13
C LEU A 139 6.36 -4.62 2.86
N ALA A 140 7.01 -5.69 2.43
CA ALA A 140 6.45 -6.62 1.46
C ALA A 140 5.66 -7.72 2.20
N LEU A 141 4.49 -8.07 1.68
CA LEU A 141 3.58 -9.05 2.29
C LEU A 141 3.21 -10.14 1.29
N GLU A 142 2.79 -11.28 1.83
CA GLU A 142 2.06 -12.31 1.10
C GLU A 142 1.00 -12.95 2.00
N GLY A 143 0.13 -13.76 1.41
CA GLY A 143 -0.78 -14.62 2.18
C GLY A 143 0.00 -15.61 3.06
N ASP A 144 -0.38 -15.70 4.34
CA ASP A 144 0.27 -16.52 5.37
C ASP A 144 0.36 -18.00 4.96
N SER A 145 -0.74 -18.52 4.41
CA SER A 145 -0.83 -19.88 3.84
C SER A 145 -1.14 -19.88 2.34
N VAL A 146 -1.13 -21.08 1.73
CA VAL A 146 -1.61 -21.29 0.35
C VAL A 146 -3.07 -20.84 0.20
N ALA A 147 -3.90 -21.09 1.22
CA ALA A 147 -5.30 -20.69 1.21
C ALA A 147 -5.45 -19.17 1.27
N ASP A 148 -4.62 -18.47 2.06
CA ASP A 148 -4.64 -17.00 2.15
C ASP A 148 -4.21 -16.36 0.84
N ARG A 149 -3.19 -16.92 0.16
CA ARG A 149 -2.79 -16.47 -1.19
C ARG A 149 -3.92 -16.64 -2.21
N ALA A 150 -4.63 -17.77 -2.15
CA ALA A 150 -5.80 -18.00 -2.99
C ALA A 150 -6.95 -17.03 -2.67
N CYS A 151 -7.19 -16.72 -1.39
CA CYS A 151 -8.19 -15.75 -0.97
C CYS A 151 -7.86 -14.34 -1.48
N LEU A 152 -6.61 -13.88 -1.31
CA LEU A 152 -6.14 -12.60 -1.84
C LEU A 152 -6.31 -12.49 -3.35
N LYS A 153 -6.00 -13.57 -4.09
CA LYS A 153 -6.27 -13.63 -5.54
C LYS A 153 -7.77 -13.52 -5.85
N ALA A 154 -8.61 -14.27 -5.14
CA ALA A 154 -10.05 -14.25 -5.34
C ALA A 154 -10.65 -12.86 -5.08
N TRP A 155 -10.21 -12.16 -4.02
CA TRP A 155 -10.58 -10.76 -3.77
C TRP A 155 -10.23 -9.86 -4.95
N ARG A 156 -9.00 -9.94 -5.45
CA ARG A 156 -8.55 -9.14 -6.60
C ARG A 156 -9.36 -9.43 -7.86
N ASP A 157 -9.61 -10.70 -8.15
CA ASP A 157 -10.37 -11.11 -9.32
C ASP A 157 -11.82 -10.61 -9.25
N ALA A 158 -12.48 -10.72 -8.10
CA ALA A 158 -13.82 -10.21 -7.89
C ALA A 158 -13.88 -8.68 -8.01
N PHE A 159 -12.90 -7.95 -7.47
CA PHE A 159 -12.83 -6.51 -7.68
C PHE A 159 -12.58 -6.14 -9.15
N ALA A 160 -11.73 -6.86 -9.87
CA ALA A 160 -11.52 -6.59 -11.30
C ALA A 160 -12.81 -6.68 -12.13
N GLU A 161 -13.70 -7.64 -11.81
CA GLU A 161 -15.01 -7.76 -12.46
C GLU A 161 -15.90 -6.54 -12.19
N VAL A 162 -15.90 -6.07 -10.93
CA VAL A 162 -16.71 -4.90 -10.54
C VAL A 162 -16.11 -3.59 -11.03
N PHE A 163 -14.79 -3.44 -11.02
CA PHE A 163 -14.12 -2.23 -11.48
C PHE A 163 -14.07 -2.12 -13.00
N GLY A 164 -14.14 -3.26 -13.71
CA GLY A 164 -14.18 -3.30 -15.17
C GLY A 164 -12.81 -3.20 -15.84
N TYR A 165 -11.71 -3.39 -15.11
CA TYR A 165 -10.35 -3.38 -15.65
C TYR A 165 -9.39 -4.22 -14.81
N ARG A 166 -8.22 -4.52 -15.38
CA ARG A 166 -7.10 -5.21 -14.73
C ARG A 166 -5.80 -4.48 -15.08
N HIS A 167 -4.98 -4.19 -14.08
CA HIS A 167 -3.63 -3.69 -14.34
C HIS A 167 -2.74 -4.78 -14.96
N PRO A 168 -1.65 -4.42 -15.69
CA PRO A 168 -0.77 -5.42 -16.30
C PRO A 168 -0.15 -6.40 -15.30
N ASP A 169 0.01 -5.99 -14.04
CA ASP A 169 0.53 -6.79 -12.93
C ASP A 169 -0.58 -7.47 -12.11
N HIS A 170 -1.78 -7.64 -12.66
CA HIS A 170 -2.94 -8.11 -11.89
C HIS A 170 -2.69 -9.46 -11.18
N ASP A 171 -2.15 -10.44 -11.91
CA ASP A 171 -1.90 -11.79 -11.42
C ASP A 171 -0.60 -11.91 -10.60
N ASP A 172 0.35 -10.98 -10.80
CA ASP A 172 1.68 -10.97 -10.17
C ASP A 172 1.86 -9.83 -9.17
N TYR A 173 0.75 -9.31 -8.63
CA TYR A 173 0.75 -8.14 -7.76
C TYR A 173 1.52 -8.38 -6.46
N ALA A 174 2.52 -7.55 -6.21
CA ALA A 174 3.31 -7.56 -4.99
C ALA A 174 2.58 -6.78 -3.88
N PHE A 175 1.97 -7.50 -2.94
CA PHE A 175 1.33 -6.89 -1.77
C PHE A 175 2.38 -6.21 -0.88
N HIS A 176 2.04 -5.02 -0.38
CA HIS A 176 2.93 -4.23 0.46
C HIS A 176 2.15 -3.25 1.34
N ILE A 177 2.79 -2.83 2.43
CA ILE A 177 2.39 -1.65 3.22
C ILE A 177 3.45 -0.57 2.98
N THR A 178 3.04 0.57 2.45
CA THR A 178 3.94 1.69 2.17
C THR A 178 4.16 2.53 3.43
N PHE A 179 5.42 2.69 3.83
CA PHE A 179 5.84 3.68 4.83
C PHE A 179 6.29 4.99 4.19
N ALA A 180 6.92 4.91 3.01
CA ALA A 180 7.50 6.07 2.37
C ALA A 180 7.69 5.92 0.86
N TYR A 181 7.95 7.04 0.19
CA TYR A 181 8.38 7.10 -1.21
C TYR A 181 9.77 7.72 -1.32
N VAL A 182 10.55 7.29 -2.30
CA VAL A 182 11.92 7.78 -2.54
C VAL A 182 11.90 9.21 -3.09
N ILE A 183 12.59 10.14 -2.44
CA ILE A 183 12.86 11.50 -2.95
C ILE A 183 14.20 11.53 -3.70
N ASP A 184 15.23 10.89 -3.13
CA ASP A 184 16.55 10.72 -3.75
C ASP A 184 17.08 9.30 -3.45
N TRP A 185 17.95 8.81 -4.32
CA TRP A 185 18.53 7.47 -4.20
C TRP A 185 19.59 7.44 -3.11
N LEU A 186 19.68 6.31 -2.42
CA LEU A 186 20.70 6.08 -1.39
C LEU A 186 22.08 6.05 -2.05
N ASP A 187 23.07 6.68 -1.42
CA ASP A 187 24.45 6.42 -1.82
C ASP A 187 24.80 4.96 -1.53
N ASP A 188 25.49 4.29 -2.46
CA ASP A 188 25.81 2.86 -2.35
C ASP A 188 26.59 2.51 -1.07
N ALA A 189 27.35 3.47 -0.54
CA ALA A 189 28.07 3.34 0.73
C ALA A 189 27.15 3.20 1.96
N ALA A 190 25.89 3.64 1.87
CA ALA A 190 24.90 3.52 2.93
C ALA A 190 24.22 2.14 2.93
N LEU A 191 24.18 1.44 1.79
CA LEU A 191 23.44 0.18 1.63
C LEU A 191 23.82 -0.91 2.65
N PRO A 192 25.10 -1.12 3.03
CA PRO A 192 25.43 -2.11 4.06
C PRO A 192 24.77 -1.84 5.41
N ARG A 193 24.69 -0.57 5.84
CA ARG A 193 24.04 -0.19 7.12
C ARG A 193 22.52 -0.33 7.03
N TRP A 194 21.94 0.02 5.88
CA TRP A 194 20.53 -0.24 5.62
C TRP A 194 20.21 -1.73 5.65
N GLN A 195 21.06 -2.57 5.04
CA GLN A 195 20.87 -4.01 5.02
C GLN A 195 20.85 -4.59 6.44
N GLU A 196 21.79 -4.19 7.29
CA GLU A 196 21.86 -4.62 8.70
C GLU A 196 20.59 -4.23 9.46
N MET A 197 20.18 -2.95 9.37
CA MET A 197 18.98 -2.45 10.03
C MET A 197 17.72 -3.18 9.54
N LEU A 198 17.52 -3.33 8.23
CA LEU A 198 16.35 -3.99 7.66
C LEU A 198 16.29 -5.47 8.06
N SER A 199 17.42 -6.18 8.09
CA SER A 199 17.49 -7.57 8.53
C SER A 199 17.16 -7.72 10.01
N GLU A 200 17.67 -6.84 10.87
CA GLU A 200 17.34 -6.83 12.30
C GLU A 200 15.84 -6.56 12.52
N GLN A 201 15.30 -5.54 11.86
CA GLN A 201 13.88 -5.18 12.00
C GLN A 201 12.96 -6.26 11.43
N LEU A 202 13.35 -6.98 10.38
CA LEU A 202 12.57 -8.09 9.84
C LEU A 202 12.47 -9.24 10.84
N ALA A 203 13.58 -9.56 11.52
CA ALA A 203 13.57 -10.58 12.57
C ALA A 203 12.66 -10.17 13.74
N CYS A 204 12.80 -8.94 14.23
CA CYS A 204 11.97 -8.38 15.31
C CYS A 204 10.48 -8.37 14.95
N LEU A 205 10.13 -7.92 13.73
CA LEU A 205 8.74 -7.85 13.29
C LEU A 205 8.11 -9.25 13.19
N ARG A 206 8.84 -10.23 12.64
CA ARG A 206 8.35 -11.61 12.54
C ARG A 206 8.09 -12.27 13.89
N GLU A 207 8.89 -11.94 14.89
CA GLU A 207 8.69 -12.45 16.25
C GLU A 207 7.46 -11.81 16.91
N ARG A 208 7.29 -10.49 16.76
CA ARG A 208 6.24 -9.72 17.44
C ARG A 208 4.87 -9.75 16.74
N ALA A 209 4.86 -9.82 15.42
CA ALA A 209 3.68 -9.83 14.56
C ALA A 209 3.91 -10.79 13.38
N PRO A 210 3.91 -12.12 13.64
CA PRO A 210 4.12 -13.13 12.58
C PRO A 210 3.07 -13.05 11.47
N VAL A 211 1.86 -12.61 11.82
CA VAL A 211 0.80 -12.20 10.89
C VAL A 211 0.38 -10.79 11.26
N ILE A 212 0.25 -9.93 10.26
CA ILE A 212 -0.15 -8.54 10.43
C ILE A 212 -1.68 -8.50 10.57
N GLU A 213 -2.15 -7.93 11.67
CA GLU A 213 -3.57 -7.64 11.87
C GLU A 213 -3.98 -6.49 10.93
N LEU A 214 -4.87 -6.84 10.01
CA LEU A 214 -5.41 -5.95 8.99
C LEU A 214 -6.93 -5.92 9.12
N ASP A 215 -7.51 -4.74 8.94
CA ASP A 215 -8.95 -4.56 8.90
C ASP A 215 -9.55 -5.21 7.63
N PRO A 216 -10.86 -5.55 7.64
CA PRO A 216 -11.52 -6.04 6.43
C PRO A 216 -11.28 -5.10 5.25
N PRO A 217 -11.18 -5.61 4.00
CA PRO A 217 -11.04 -4.74 2.84
C PRO A 217 -12.13 -3.67 2.83
N ALA A 218 -11.76 -2.42 2.53
CA ALA A 218 -12.66 -1.29 2.42
C ALA A 218 -12.40 -0.53 1.12
N PHE A 219 -13.47 -0.17 0.42
CA PHE A 219 -13.39 0.80 -0.68
C PHE A 219 -13.26 2.20 -0.08
N CYS A 220 -12.19 2.90 -0.46
CA CYS A 220 -11.84 4.19 0.10
C CYS A 220 -11.68 5.26 -0.98
N SER A 221 -11.89 6.51 -0.59
CA SER A 221 -11.45 7.69 -1.35
C SER A 221 -10.25 8.35 -0.68
N PHE A 222 -9.43 9.06 -1.44
CA PHE A 222 -8.28 9.80 -0.92
C PHE A 222 -8.02 11.04 -1.76
N GLU A 223 -7.52 12.11 -1.14
CA GLU A 223 -7.09 13.35 -1.83
C GLU A 223 -5.58 13.37 -2.10
N ASP A 224 -4.82 12.68 -1.26
CA ASP A 224 -3.38 12.45 -1.36
C ASP A 224 -3.02 11.17 -0.57
N MET A 225 -1.73 10.91 -0.32
CA MET A 225 -1.29 9.67 0.35
C MET A 225 -1.36 9.70 1.88
N ASN A 226 -1.91 10.76 2.50
CA ASN A 226 -1.96 10.91 3.96
C ASN A 226 -3.19 10.29 4.62
N HIS A 227 -4.29 10.11 3.88
CA HIS A 227 -5.54 9.60 4.45
C HIS A 227 -6.38 8.87 3.41
N PHE A 228 -6.95 7.74 3.81
CA PHE A 228 -7.84 6.92 2.99
C PHE A 228 -9.16 6.79 3.74
N GLU A 229 -10.18 7.51 3.27
CA GLU A 229 -11.50 7.56 3.89
C GLU A 229 -12.31 6.34 3.47
N GLU A 230 -12.67 5.47 4.41
CA GLU A 230 -13.50 4.29 4.16
C GLU A 230 -14.92 4.69 3.77
N LEU A 231 -15.36 4.25 2.59
CA LEU A 231 -16.71 4.47 2.08
C LEU A 231 -17.59 3.23 2.22
N ILE A 232 -17.03 2.05 1.96
CA ILE A 232 -17.71 0.75 2.07
C ILE A 232 -16.74 -0.28 2.64
N VAL A 233 -17.06 -0.85 3.80
CA VAL A 233 -16.29 -1.93 4.43
C VAL A 233 -16.88 -3.29 4.04
N PHE A 234 -16.07 -4.18 3.47
CA PHE A 234 -16.47 -5.51 3.02
C PHE A 234 -16.28 -6.55 4.13
N SER A 235 -17.21 -6.58 5.08
CA SER A 235 -17.23 -7.56 6.17
C SER A 235 -18.61 -8.18 6.36
N ASP A 236 -18.66 -9.40 6.91
CA ASP A 236 -19.92 -10.10 7.23
C ASP A 236 -20.72 -9.43 8.37
N ARG A 237 -20.23 -8.31 8.94
CA ARG A 237 -20.98 -7.56 9.93
C ARG A 237 -22.03 -6.71 9.23
N SER A 238 -23.29 -7.14 9.38
CA SER A 238 -24.45 -6.25 9.44
C SER A 238 -24.04 -4.91 10.06
N ALA A 239 -24.20 -3.83 9.29
CA ALA A 239 -23.90 -2.47 9.71
C ALA A 239 -24.28 -2.27 11.19
N ILE A 240 -23.26 -2.16 12.06
CA ILE A 240 -23.46 -1.52 13.35
C ILE A 240 -23.53 -0.04 13.02
N THR A 241 -24.74 0.41 12.68
CA THR A 241 -25.12 1.81 12.82
C THR A 241 -24.83 2.20 14.26
N ALA A 242 -23.70 2.86 14.49
CA ALA A 242 -23.53 3.70 15.66
C ALA A 242 -24.48 4.88 15.45
N SER A 243 -25.59 4.84 16.16
CA SER A 243 -26.47 5.99 16.33
C SER A 243 -25.69 7.11 17.00
N ASN A 244 -25.76 8.31 16.42
CA ASN A 244 -25.80 9.58 17.15
C ASN A 244 -26.88 10.43 16.51
#